data_AF-W2U8Q4-F1
#
_entry.id   AF-W2U8Q4-F1
#
_cell.length_a   1.000
_cell.length_b   1.000
_cell.length_c   1.000
_cell.angle_alpha   90.00
_cell.angle_beta   90.00
_cell.angle_gamma   90.00
#
_symmetry.space_group_name_H-M   'P 1'
#
loop_
_entity.id
_entity.type
_entity.pdbx_description
1 polymer ?
#
loop_
_entity_poly.entity_id
_entity_poly.type
_entity_poly.pdbx_seq_one_letter_code
_entity_poly.pdbx_strand_id
1 'polypeptide(L)' 'MAFVYLDGLSLKVFREGEGIVRETVYVALGLAPDGERRVLGFWLLPTENATAWEEVLVSPIGLA' A
#
# COMPACT_ATOMS: atom_id res chain seq x y z
N MET A 1 3.61 19.37 12.43
CA MET A 1 4.14 17.97 12.45
C MET A 1 3.54 17.24 11.26
N ALA A 2 4.30 16.41 10.57
CA ALA A 2 3.79 15.59 9.48
C ALA A 2 3.63 14.14 9.97
N PHE A 3 2.65 13.42 9.43
CA PHE A 3 2.39 12.02 9.77
C PHE A 3 2.15 11.18 8.52
N VAL A 4 2.46 9.90 8.64
CA VAL A 4 2.08 8.87 7.67
C VAL A 4 1.31 7.79 8.42
N TYR A 5 0.14 7.45 7.90
CA TYR A 5 -0.66 6.31 8.35
C TYR A 5 -0.57 5.22 7.30
N LEU A 6 -0.38 3.98 7.75
CA LEU A 6 -0.41 2.78 6.92
C LEU A 6 -1.62 1.94 7.32
N ASP A 7 -2.36 1.46 6.32
CA ASP A 7 -3.47 0.54 6.52
C ASP A 7 -3.47 -0.53 5.43
N GLY A 8 -4.08 -1.67 5.72
CA GLY A 8 -4.19 -2.82 4.85
C GLY A 8 -5.63 -3.30 4.73
N LEU A 9 -6.17 -3.33 3.51
CA LEU A 9 -7.50 -3.87 3.23
C LEU A 9 -7.36 -5.17 2.43
N SER A 10 -7.83 -6.30 3.00
CA SER A 10 -7.92 -7.55 2.24
C SER A 10 -9.21 -7.63 1.43
N LEU A 11 -9.07 -7.89 0.13
CA LEU A 11 -10.17 -8.06 -0.82
C LEU A 11 -10.02 -9.35 -1.62
N LYS A 12 -11.14 -9.82 -2.17
CA LYS A 12 -11.13 -10.86 -3.20
C LYS A 12 -10.87 -10.20 -4.55
N VAL A 13 -9.80 -10.60 -5.21
CA VAL A 13 -9.37 -10.10 -6.52
C VAL A 13 -9.34 -11.23 -7.52
N PHE A 14 -9.70 -10.93 -8.77
CA PHE A 14 -9.55 -11.88 -9.86
C PHE A 14 -8.15 -11.76 -10.46
N ARG A 15 -7.41 -12.87 -10.48
CA ARG A 15 -6.11 -13.02 -11.11
C ARG A 15 -6.22 -13.96 -12.30
N GLU A 16 -5.68 -13.54 -13.44
CA GLU A 16 -5.63 -14.37 -14.64
C GLU A 16 -4.80 -15.63 -14.35
N GLY A 17 -5.33 -16.81 -14.69
CA GLY A 17 -4.69 -18.11 -14.42
C GLY A 17 -4.92 -18.70 -13.02
N GLU A 18 -5.30 -17.88 -12.02
CA GLU A 18 -5.48 -18.33 -10.63
C GLU A 18 -6.93 -18.23 -10.12
N GLY A 19 -7.77 -17.44 -10.79
CA GLY A 19 -9.17 -17.25 -10.41
C GLY A 19 -9.32 -16.19 -9.31
N ILE A 20 -10.31 -16.36 -8.42
CA ILE A 20 -10.54 -15.40 -7.32
C ILE A 20 -9.63 -15.75 -6.15
N VAL A 21 -8.67 -14.88 -5.87
CA VAL A 21 -7.72 -14.97 -4.76
C VAL A 21 -7.95 -13.89 -3.72
N ARG A 22 -7.42 -14.06 -2.52
CA ARG A 22 -7.44 -13.04 -1.47
C ARG A 22 -6.10 -12.32 -1.45
N GLU A 23 -6.12 -11.01 -1.58
CA GLU A 23 -4.92 -10.19 -1.49
C GLU A 23 -5.19 -8.93 -0.67
N THR A 24 -4.11 -8.31 -0.19
CA THR A 24 -4.19 -7.08 0.60
C THR A 24 -3.67 -5.90 -0.21
N VAL A 25 -4.49 -4.86 -0.31
CA VAL A 25 -4.06 -3.53 -0.73
C VAL A 25 -3.54 -2.82 0.51
N TYR A 26 -2.27 -2.42 0.47
CA TYR A 26 -1.66 -1.53 1.45
C TYR A 26 -1.73 -0.09 0.95
N VAL A 27 -2.09 0.85 1.82
CA VAL A 27 -2.22 2.27 1.48
C VAL A 27 -1.41 3.11 2.45
N ALA A 28 -0.68 4.09 1.92
CA ALA A 28 -0.02 5.13 2.70
C ALA A 28 -0.79 6.45 2.60
N LEU A 29 -1.25 6.98 3.74
CA LEU A 29 -1.91 8.27 3.84
C LEU A 29 -1.01 9.28 4.55
N GLY A 30 -0.66 10.36 3.84
CA GLY A 30 0.07 11.49 4.39
C GLY A 30 -0.86 12.52 5.00
N LEU A 31 -0.46 13.05 6.16
CA LEU A 31 -1.06 14.22 6.80
C LEU A 31 0.02 15.30 6.93
N ALA A 32 -0.14 16.39 6.18
CA ALA A 32 0.76 17.53 6.20
C ALA A 32 0.54 18.39 7.47
N PRO A 33 1.53 19.21 7.87
CA PRO A 33 1.40 20.07 9.06
C PRO A 33 0.25 21.09 9.01
N ASP A 34 -0.22 21.45 7.82
CA ASP A 34 -1.35 22.34 7.59
C ASP A 34 -2.71 21.60 7.62
N GLY A 35 -2.69 20.29 7.83
CA GLY A 35 -3.88 19.44 7.90
C GLY A 35 -4.29 18.81 6.57
N GLU A 36 -3.56 19.08 5.48
CA GLU A 36 -3.85 18.45 4.19
C GLU A 36 -3.63 16.94 4.24
N ARG A 37 -4.58 16.17 3.71
CA ARG A 37 -4.53 14.70 3.63
C ARG A 37 -4.37 14.27 2.20
N ARG A 38 -3.41 13.39 1.93
CA ARG A 38 -3.14 12.86 0.57
C ARG A 38 -2.79 11.38 0.61
N VAL A 39 -3.34 10.62 -0.32
CA VAL A 39 -2.85 9.26 -0.59
C VAL A 39 -1.47 9.40 -1.23
N LEU A 40 -0.45 8.83 -0.58
CA LEU A 40 0.92 8.87 -1.04
C LEU A 40 1.22 7.71 -1.99
N GLY A 41 0.58 6.56 -1.78
CA GLY A 41 0.72 5.39 -2.64
C GLY A 41 -0.15 4.24 -2.18
N PHE A 42 -0.29 3.23 -3.05
CA PHE A 42 -0.93 1.97 -2.73
C PHE A 42 -0.23 0.81 -3.44
N TRP A 43 -0.22 -0.37 -2.81
CA TRP A 43 0.44 -1.56 -3.31
C TRP A 43 -0.44 -2.78 -3.09
N LEU A 44 -0.56 -3.60 -4.12
CA LEU A 44 -1.24 -4.88 -4.03
C LEU A 44 -0.17 -5.96 -3.85
N LEU A 45 0.00 -6.42 -2.61
CA LEU A 45 1.08 -7.34 -2.25
C LEU A 45 0.50 -8.70 -1.87
N PRO A 46 1.07 -9.81 -2.39
CA PRO A 46 0.56 -11.15 -2.14
C PRO A 46 0.77 -11.62 -0.70
N THR A 47 1.75 -11.07 0.03
CA THR A 47 2.08 -11.47 1.41
C THR A 47 2.59 -10.31 2.27
N GLU A 48 2.30 -10.35 3.57
CA GLU A 48 2.84 -9.41 4.57
C GLU A 48 4.21 -9.89 5.05
N ASN A 49 5.27 -9.48 4.36
CA ASN A 49 6.64 -9.86 4.72
C ASN A 49 7.60 -8.66 4.68
N ALA A 50 8.77 -8.79 5.33
CA ALA A 50 9.71 -7.69 5.47
C ALA A 50 10.19 -7.12 4.13
N THR A 51 10.40 -7.97 3.12
CA THR A 51 10.81 -7.56 1.77
C THR A 51 9.72 -6.73 1.09
N ALA A 52 8.45 -7.11 1.25
CA ALA A 52 7.33 -6.37 0.70
C ALA A 52 7.18 -4.98 1.34
N TRP A 53 7.47 -4.85 2.64
CA TRP A 53 7.49 -3.56 3.32
C TRP A 53 8.68 -2.67 2.91
N GLU A 54 9.80 -3.26 2.50
CA GLU A 54 10.92 -2.51 1.93
C GLU A 54 10.50 -1.80 0.63
N GLU A 55 9.71 -2.46 -0.23
CA GLU A 55 9.15 -1.83 -1.43
C GLU A 55 8.22 -0.65 -1.11
N VAL A 56 7.45 -0.73 -0.02
CA VAL A 56 6.53 0.33 0.41
C VAL A 56 7.26 1.53 1.02
N LEU A 57 8.29 1.28 1.83
CA LEU A 57 8.92 2.30 2.68
C LEU A 57 10.20 2.90 2.08
N VAL A 58 10.92 2.14 1.27
CA VAL A 58 12.26 2.51 0.77
C VAL A 58 12.23 2.88 -0.71
N SER A 59 11.35 2.26 -1.50
CA SER A 59 11.25 2.58 -2.92
C SER A 59 10.71 4.00 -3.14
N PRO A 60 11.29 4.79 -4.07
CA PRO A 60 10.71 6.07 -4.46
C PRO A 60 9.29 5.85 -4.96
N ILE A 61 8.33 6.45 -4.28
CA ILE A 61 6.92 6.47 -4.66
C ILE A 61 6.83 6.90 -6.13
N GLY A 62 6.54 5.96 -7.05
CA GLY A 62 6.18 6.28 -8.44
C GLY A 62 6.98 5.64 -9.58
N LEU A 63 7.74 4.54 -9.39
CA LEU A 63 8.29 3.78 -10.53
C LEU A 63 8.10 2.26 -10.36
N ALA A 64 6.88 1.80 -10.63
CA ALA A 64 6.58 0.44 -11.09
C ALA A 64 5.36 0.54 -12.01
#